data_AF-A0A3N0CIH4-F1
#
_entry.id   AF-A0A3N0CIH4-F1
#
_cell.length_a   1.000
_cell.length_b   1.000
_cell.length_c   1.000
_cell.angle_alpha   90.00
_cell.angle_beta   90.00
_cell.angle_gamma   90.00
#
_symmetry.space_group_name_H-M   'P 1'
#
loop_
_entity.id
_entity.type
_entity.pdbx_description
1 polymer ?
#
loop_
_entity_poly.entity_id
_entity_poly.type
_entity_poly.pdbx_seq_one_letter_code
_entity_poly.pdbx_strand_id
1 'polypeptide(L)'
;MSAPTWLTGFIDDAAIFPPGNLPLGRAVAEHREHRSAEYADLVGSFVVGDGKVPELIDVLDEQDHAEPLDVNVVVSGGAGAIAPSVRWASRAPSLRLRALEFALRDEDDLAHNARRVLTALDAVEEDLSEVQVYVELPRWTVGTHGWLSALDVLATAELRAKFRTGGVEAEMVPSVADLATGIDAVLDRELPFKCTAGLHHALGQVDATGVRQHGFLNVLVATRVCLDGGDTAAALAEERAEVLLDGIDTETLARTRRWFTSFGSCSILEPHDDLVDLGLVEAR
;
A
#
# COMPACT_ATOMS: atom_id res chain seq x y z
N MET A 1 -15.75 20.58 -1.95
CA MET A 1 -16.54 19.64 -1.10
C MET A 1 -15.62 18.51 -0.66
N SER A 2 -15.95 17.73 0.38
CA SER A 2 -15.08 16.60 0.82
C SER A 2 -14.97 15.54 -0.27
N ALA A 3 -13.81 14.89 -0.39
CA ALA A 3 -13.59 13.87 -1.42
C ALA A 3 -14.58 12.69 -1.23
N PRO A 4 -14.95 11.97 -2.30
CA PRO A 4 -15.73 10.74 -2.18
C PRO A 4 -15.15 9.79 -1.12
N THR A 5 -16.00 9.25 -0.24
CA THR A 5 -15.58 8.45 0.92
C THR A 5 -14.69 7.25 0.57
N TRP A 6 -14.82 6.71 -0.64
CA TRP A 6 -13.99 5.58 -1.10
C TRP A 6 -12.51 5.97 -1.27
N LEU A 7 -12.21 7.25 -1.46
CA LEU A 7 -10.84 7.75 -1.59
C LEU A 7 -10.18 8.06 -0.24
N THR A 8 -10.91 8.02 0.87
CA THR A 8 -10.37 8.41 2.17
C THR A 8 -9.15 7.57 2.53
N GLY A 9 -8.01 8.25 2.76
CA GLY A 9 -6.73 7.63 3.11
C GLY A 9 -6.20 6.63 2.09
N PHE A 10 -6.54 6.78 0.81
CA PHE A 10 -6.19 5.79 -0.22
C PHE A 10 -4.70 5.81 -0.59
N ILE A 11 -4.08 6.99 -0.55
CA ILE A 11 -2.70 7.21 -1.03
C ILE A 11 -1.76 7.35 0.17
N ASP A 12 -1.03 6.28 0.50
CA ASP A 12 0.04 6.34 1.49
C ASP A 12 1.24 7.12 0.89
N ASP A 13 1.76 8.09 1.63
CA ASP A 13 2.84 8.97 1.17
C ASP A 13 4.20 8.30 1.33
N ALA A 14 4.78 7.85 0.22
CA ALA A 14 6.05 7.18 0.15
C ALA A 14 7.14 8.05 -0.51
N ALA A 15 7.06 9.38 -0.40
CA ALA A 15 7.95 10.31 -1.13
C ALA A 15 9.45 10.14 -0.85
N ILE A 16 9.83 9.52 0.29
CA ILE A 16 11.23 9.24 0.63
C ILE A 16 11.80 7.98 -0.04
N PHE A 17 10.96 7.19 -0.72
CA PHE A 17 11.35 5.99 -1.45
C PHE A 17 11.56 6.31 -2.94
N PRO A 18 12.33 5.48 -3.68
CA PRO A 18 12.45 5.64 -5.12
C PRO A 18 11.09 5.58 -5.85
N PRO A 19 10.92 6.36 -6.93
CA PRO A 19 11.89 7.30 -7.51
C PRO A 19 11.99 8.66 -6.78
N GLY A 20 11.03 9.04 -5.93
CA GLY A 20 10.96 10.35 -5.29
C GLY A 20 12.19 10.74 -4.46
N ASN A 21 12.65 9.83 -3.60
CA ASN A 21 13.87 10.00 -2.76
C ASN A 21 13.99 11.38 -2.06
N LEU A 22 12.87 11.97 -1.64
CA LEU A 22 12.90 13.27 -0.99
C LEU A 22 13.70 13.21 0.33
N PRO A 23 14.49 14.26 0.65
CA PRO A 23 15.07 14.42 1.98
C PRO A 23 13.97 14.40 3.06
N LEU A 24 14.23 13.73 4.17
CA LEU A 24 13.19 13.41 5.17
C LEU A 24 12.46 14.65 5.70
N GLY A 25 13.19 15.69 6.10
CA GLY A 25 12.60 16.94 6.58
C GLY A 25 11.71 17.64 5.55
N ARG A 26 12.06 17.56 4.26
CA ARG A 26 11.24 18.09 3.16
C ARG A 26 9.98 17.24 2.96
N ALA A 27 10.13 15.91 2.95
CA ALA A 27 9.01 14.99 2.79
C ALA A 27 7.97 15.15 3.91
N VAL A 28 8.40 15.35 5.16
CA VAL A 28 7.49 15.61 6.30
C VAL A 28 6.74 16.94 6.12
N ALA A 29 7.42 17.99 5.65
CA ALA A 29 6.78 19.28 5.39
C ALA A 29 5.73 19.17 4.27
N GLU A 30 6.09 18.56 3.14
CA GLU A 30 5.18 18.34 2.01
C GLU A 30 3.99 17.45 2.39
N HIS A 31 4.23 16.39 3.20
CA HIS A 31 3.14 15.54 3.71
C HIS A 31 2.13 16.35 4.54
N ARG A 32 2.61 17.24 5.42
CA ARG A 32 1.72 18.10 6.22
C ARG A 32 0.97 19.12 5.36
N GLU A 33 1.61 19.67 4.34
CA GLU A 33 0.94 20.51 3.35
C GLU A 33 -0.19 19.73 2.66
N HIS A 34 0.06 18.49 2.21
CA HIS A 34 -0.97 17.63 1.63
C HIS A 34 -2.12 17.34 2.59
N ARG A 35 -1.83 17.09 3.87
CA ARG A 35 -2.82 16.85 4.93
C ARG A 35 -3.63 18.09 5.33
N SER A 36 -3.26 19.28 4.85
CA SER A 36 -3.99 20.54 5.07
C SER A 36 -4.61 21.12 3.79
N ALA A 37 -4.39 20.45 2.65
CA ALA A 37 -4.94 20.85 1.35
C ALA A 37 -6.41 20.42 1.19
N GLU A 38 -7.08 20.91 0.15
CA GLU A 38 -8.49 20.60 -0.13
C GLU A 38 -8.72 19.11 -0.43
N TYR A 39 -7.69 18.42 -0.91
CA TYR A 39 -7.69 16.98 -1.18
C TYR A 39 -7.14 16.13 -0.02
N ALA A 40 -6.99 16.69 1.19
CA ALA A 40 -6.41 15.99 2.34
C ALA A 40 -7.08 14.65 2.67
N ASP A 41 -8.36 14.49 2.33
CA ASP A 41 -9.10 13.24 2.48
C ASP A 41 -8.43 12.07 1.74
N LEU A 42 -7.78 12.31 0.59
CA LEU A 42 -7.08 11.27 -0.19
C LEU A 42 -5.83 10.72 0.50
N VAL A 43 -5.23 11.53 1.37
CA VAL A 43 -3.88 11.33 1.88
C VAL A 43 -3.91 10.38 3.07
N GLY A 44 -3.28 9.23 2.89
CA GLY A 44 -3.03 8.19 3.89
C GLY A 44 -1.87 8.54 4.81
N SER A 45 -1.20 7.51 5.33
CA SER A 45 -0.12 7.68 6.31
C SER A 45 1.22 7.92 5.62
N PHE A 46 2.16 8.54 6.34
CA PHE A 46 3.54 8.71 5.87
C PHE A 46 4.32 7.39 5.99
N VAL A 47 4.87 6.90 4.89
CA VAL A 47 5.62 5.64 4.85
C VAL A 47 7.08 5.91 5.17
N VAL A 48 7.63 5.18 6.14
CA VAL A 48 9.03 5.30 6.57
C VAL A 48 9.67 3.94 6.79
N GLY A 49 10.93 3.78 6.38
CA GLY A 49 11.70 2.57 6.69
C GLY A 49 12.12 2.55 8.16
N ASP A 50 12.15 1.38 8.78
CA ASP A 50 12.58 1.16 10.17
C ASP A 50 13.91 1.86 10.52
N GLY A 51 14.88 1.82 9.60
CA GLY A 51 16.18 2.49 9.78
C GLY A 51 16.15 4.03 9.83
N LYS A 52 15.08 4.68 9.36
CA LYS A 52 14.92 6.15 9.34
C LYS A 52 14.01 6.68 10.45
N VAL A 53 13.37 5.81 11.24
CA VAL A 53 12.50 6.21 12.35
C VAL A 53 13.20 7.14 13.36
N PRO A 54 14.43 6.88 13.85
CA PRO A 54 15.15 7.83 14.70
C PRO A 54 15.29 9.23 14.09
N GLU A 55 15.76 9.31 12.84
CA GLU A 55 15.93 10.59 12.12
C GLU A 55 14.58 11.30 11.95
N LEU A 56 13.50 10.55 11.72
CA LEU A 56 12.15 11.10 11.62
C LEU A 56 11.70 11.73 12.94
N ILE A 57 11.97 11.08 14.08
CA ILE A 57 11.65 11.62 15.41
C ILE A 57 12.42 12.92 15.64
N ASP A 58 13.72 12.95 15.35
CA ASP A 58 14.54 14.16 15.49
C ASP A 58 13.97 15.32 14.65
N VAL A 59 13.61 15.06 13.40
CA VAL A 59 12.96 16.05 12.50
C VAL A 59 11.64 16.58 13.09
N LEU A 60 10.81 15.70 13.67
CA LEU A 60 9.50 16.08 14.19
C LEU A 60 9.62 16.86 15.50
N ASP A 61 10.54 16.46 16.38
CA ASP A 61 10.79 17.10 17.66
C ASP A 61 11.41 18.49 17.49
N GLU A 62 12.26 18.70 16.46
CA GLU A 62 12.80 20.02 16.11
C GLU A 62 11.73 21.01 15.60
N GLN A 63 10.69 20.51 14.94
CA GLN A 63 9.65 21.34 14.33
C GLN A 63 8.52 21.71 15.32
N ASP A 64 8.48 21.14 16.52
CA ASP A 64 7.54 21.42 17.62
C ASP A 64 6.05 21.49 17.17
N HIS A 65 5.56 20.40 16.57
CA HIS A 65 4.15 20.28 16.18
C HIS A 65 3.31 19.57 17.24
N ALA A 66 2.10 20.07 17.47
CA ALA A 66 1.19 19.53 18.49
C ALA A 66 0.57 18.17 18.11
N GLU A 67 0.44 17.86 16.82
CA GLU A 67 -0.18 16.61 16.36
C GLU A 67 0.87 15.57 15.95
N PRO A 68 0.74 14.31 16.41
CA PRO A 68 1.64 13.24 16.00
C PRO A 68 1.47 12.92 14.52
N LEU A 69 2.56 12.54 13.87
CA LEU A 69 2.54 12.08 12.48
C LEU A 69 2.05 10.63 12.40
N ASP A 70 1.00 10.38 11.61
CA ASP A 70 0.52 9.03 11.30
C ASP A 70 1.51 8.34 10.35
N VAL A 71 2.08 7.20 10.77
CA VAL A 71 3.14 6.51 10.03
C VAL A 71 2.88 5.04 9.75
N ASN A 72 3.30 4.61 8.56
CA ASN A 72 3.46 3.20 8.19
C ASN A 72 4.94 2.85 8.21
N VAL A 73 5.36 1.90 9.04
CA VAL A 73 6.78 1.52 9.18
C VAL A 73 7.10 0.28 8.36
N VAL A 74 7.99 0.42 7.38
CA VAL A 74 8.53 -0.67 6.57
C VAL A 74 9.75 -1.29 7.26
N VAL A 75 9.59 -2.52 7.76
CA VAL A 75 10.64 -3.27 8.45
C VAL A 75 11.54 -3.98 7.45
N SER A 76 12.81 -3.57 7.39
CA SER A 76 13.81 -4.08 6.47
C SER A 76 14.80 -5.06 7.12
N GLY A 77 14.76 -5.25 8.44
CA GLY A 77 15.59 -6.22 9.16
C GLY A 77 15.03 -7.64 9.25
N GLY A 78 13.87 -7.92 8.64
CA GLY A 78 13.15 -9.19 8.77
C GLY A 78 12.52 -9.37 10.16
N ALA A 79 12.11 -10.61 10.50
CA ALA A 79 11.34 -10.89 11.72
C ALA A 79 11.99 -10.38 13.01
N GLY A 80 13.33 -10.42 13.10
CA GLY A 80 14.06 -9.94 14.29
C GLY A 80 14.00 -8.42 14.51
N ALA A 81 13.66 -7.64 13.48
CA ALA A 81 13.53 -6.20 13.57
C ALA A 81 12.11 -5.73 13.91
N ILE A 82 11.10 -6.61 13.87
CA ILE A 82 9.69 -6.26 14.13
C ILE A 82 9.53 -5.66 15.53
N ALA A 83 9.89 -6.40 16.57
CA ALA A 83 9.72 -5.96 17.95
C ALA A 83 10.44 -4.63 18.27
N PRO A 84 11.73 -4.43 17.90
CA PRO A 84 12.37 -3.14 18.13
C PRO A 84 11.74 -2.00 17.32
N SER A 85 11.36 -2.22 16.05
CA SER A 85 10.71 -1.18 15.23
C SER A 85 9.37 -0.74 15.82
N VAL A 86 8.52 -1.68 16.25
CA VAL A 86 7.23 -1.38 16.89
C VAL A 86 7.43 -0.62 18.19
N ARG A 87 8.27 -1.12 19.10
CA ARG A 87 8.50 -0.47 20.40
C ARG A 87 9.09 0.93 20.26
N TRP A 88 9.91 1.16 19.24
CA TRP A 88 10.48 2.48 19.01
C TRP A 88 9.43 3.46 18.51
N ALA A 89 8.66 3.07 17.48
CA ALA A 89 7.61 3.92 16.92
C ALA A 89 6.50 4.20 17.94
N SER A 90 6.00 3.19 18.67
CA SER A 90 4.88 3.33 19.61
C SER A 90 5.21 4.14 20.87
N ARG A 91 6.51 4.33 21.20
CA ARG A 91 6.94 5.12 22.37
C ARG A 91 7.24 6.58 22.05
N ALA A 92 7.36 6.94 20.77
CA ALA A 92 7.63 8.30 20.35
C ALA A 92 6.32 9.11 20.35
N PRO A 93 6.17 10.16 21.18
CA PRO A 93 4.92 10.92 21.26
C PRO A 93 4.63 11.72 19.97
N SER A 94 5.66 12.01 19.18
CA SER A 94 5.56 12.67 17.88
C SER A 94 5.09 11.74 16.75
N LEU A 95 4.94 10.44 17.01
CA LEU A 95 4.49 9.44 16.04
C LEU A 95 3.21 8.76 16.48
N ARG A 96 2.42 8.33 15.50
CA ARG A 96 1.35 7.36 15.68
C ARG A 96 1.50 6.25 14.65
N LEU A 97 1.89 5.07 15.13
CA LEU A 97 2.03 3.89 14.27
C LEU A 97 0.65 3.46 13.77
N ARG A 98 0.44 3.49 12.45
CA ARG A 98 -0.81 3.07 11.79
C ARG A 98 -0.68 1.71 11.13
N ALA A 99 0.47 1.43 10.54
CA ALA A 99 0.74 0.13 9.97
C ALA A 99 2.20 -0.31 10.14
N LEU A 100 2.38 -1.62 10.20
CA LEU A 100 3.65 -2.29 10.03
C LEU A 100 3.67 -2.99 8.67
N GLU A 101 4.74 -2.84 7.92
CA GLU A 101 4.92 -3.50 6.63
C GLU A 101 6.22 -4.28 6.63
N PHE A 102 6.23 -5.50 6.12
CA PHE A 102 7.47 -6.26 5.96
C PHE A 102 7.34 -7.25 4.80
N ALA A 103 8.47 -7.59 4.18
CA ALA A 103 8.51 -8.61 3.14
C ALA A 103 8.89 -9.97 3.72
N LEU A 104 8.17 -11.02 3.29
CA LEU A 104 8.62 -12.38 3.52
C LEU A 104 9.95 -12.63 2.82
N ARG A 105 10.75 -13.46 3.46
CA ARG A 105 12.06 -13.92 2.99
C ARG A 105 12.05 -15.43 2.95
N ASP A 106 13.08 -16.04 2.39
CA ASP A 106 13.20 -17.50 2.29
C ASP A 106 12.13 -18.09 1.37
N GLU A 107 12.34 -17.91 0.07
CA GLU A 107 11.38 -18.30 -0.98
C GLU A 107 11.16 -19.81 -1.05
N ASP A 108 12.12 -20.59 -0.56
CA ASP A 108 12.02 -22.03 -0.46
C ASP A 108 11.01 -22.46 0.62
N ASP A 109 10.74 -21.62 1.63
CA ASP A 109 9.75 -21.89 2.69
C ASP A 109 9.07 -20.61 3.24
N LEU A 110 8.32 -19.94 2.36
CA LEU A 110 7.57 -18.72 2.71
C LEU A 110 6.58 -18.92 3.86
N ALA A 111 5.96 -20.10 3.95
CA ALA A 111 5.02 -20.41 5.02
C ALA A 111 5.72 -20.51 6.39
N HIS A 112 6.92 -21.11 6.45
CA HIS A 112 7.74 -21.07 7.66
C HIS A 112 8.17 -19.64 8.00
N ASN A 113 8.59 -18.86 7.01
CA ASN A 113 8.95 -17.45 7.24
C ASN A 113 7.76 -16.65 7.82
N ALA A 114 6.56 -16.82 7.26
CA ALA A 114 5.35 -16.17 7.76
C ALA A 114 5.08 -16.54 9.23
N ARG A 115 5.18 -17.83 9.60
CA ARG A 115 5.02 -18.27 10.99
C ARG A 115 6.06 -17.64 11.94
N ARG A 116 7.31 -17.50 11.50
CA ARG A 116 8.34 -16.80 12.29
C ARG A 116 8.00 -15.34 12.51
N VAL A 117 7.36 -14.70 11.53
CA VAL A 117 6.87 -13.34 11.71
C VAL A 117 5.71 -13.29 12.70
N LEU A 118 4.75 -14.21 12.65
CA LEU A 118 3.70 -14.30 13.66
C LEU A 118 4.28 -14.37 15.08
N THR A 119 5.26 -15.24 15.30
CA THR A 119 5.96 -15.32 16.60
C THR A 119 6.61 -14.01 17.03
N ALA A 120 7.10 -13.21 16.09
CA ALA A 120 7.68 -11.89 16.38
C ALA A 120 6.61 -10.83 16.68
N LEU A 121 5.43 -10.92 16.05
CA LEU A 121 4.28 -10.05 16.30
C LEU A 121 3.66 -10.34 17.68
N ASP A 122 3.55 -11.61 18.08
CA ASP A 122 3.06 -12.03 19.40
C ASP A 122 3.83 -11.35 20.55
N ALA A 123 5.13 -11.09 20.36
CA ALA A 123 5.99 -10.45 21.36
C ALA A 123 5.72 -8.94 21.57
N VAL A 124 4.87 -8.34 20.73
CA VAL A 124 4.48 -6.92 20.74
C VAL A 124 2.98 -6.74 20.49
N GLU A 125 2.16 -7.76 20.74
CA GLU A 125 0.71 -7.74 20.47
C GLU A 125 0.00 -6.54 21.14
N GLU A 126 0.36 -6.22 22.39
CA GLU A 126 -0.21 -5.08 23.12
C GLU A 126 0.04 -3.74 22.40
N ASP A 127 1.23 -3.56 21.82
CA ASP A 127 1.62 -2.36 21.08
C ASP A 127 0.95 -2.28 19.69
N LEU A 128 0.32 -3.36 19.22
CA LEU A 128 -0.25 -3.50 17.88
C LEU A 128 -1.78 -3.49 17.82
N SER A 129 -2.47 -3.30 18.95
CA SER A 129 -3.94 -3.39 19.03
C SER A 129 -4.73 -2.53 18.02
N GLU A 130 -4.16 -1.41 17.55
CA GLU A 130 -4.74 -0.53 16.51
C GLU A 130 -3.89 -0.45 15.24
N VAL A 131 -2.87 -1.30 15.10
CA VAL A 131 -1.88 -1.26 14.02
C VAL A 131 -2.20 -2.32 12.98
N GLN A 132 -2.31 -1.90 11.72
CA GLN A 132 -2.50 -2.83 10.61
C GLN A 132 -1.16 -3.48 10.23
N VAL A 133 -1.14 -4.80 10.05
CA VAL A 133 0.07 -5.51 9.63
C VAL A 133 -0.07 -6.00 8.20
N TYR A 134 0.81 -5.52 7.32
CA TYR A 134 0.86 -5.86 5.90
C TYR A 134 2.11 -6.67 5.57
N VAL A 135 1.90 -7.79 4.89
CA VAL A 135 2.94 -8.75 4.56
C VAL A 135 3.15 -8.77 3.05
N GLU A 136 4.31 -8.31 2.60
CA GLU A 136 4.69 -8.35 1.19
C GLU A 136 5.16 -9.75 0.81
N LEU A 137 4.51 -10.34 -0.19
CA LEU A 137 4.89 -11.64 -0.73
C LEU A 137 5.79 -11.48 -1.97
N PRO A 138 6.82 -12.31 -2.14
CA PRO A 138 7.66 -12.28 -3.34
C PRO A 138 6.85 -12.52 -4.61
N ARG A 139 6.99 -11.62 -5.59
CA ARG A 139 6.18 -11.66 -6.82
C ARG A 139 6.53 -12.81 -7.77
N TRP A 140 7.76 -13.31 -7.74
CA TRP A 140 8.26 -14.32 -8.69
C TRP A 140 7.87 -15.75 -8.27
N THR A 141 7.24 -15.91 -7.12
CA THR A 141 6.68 -17.18 -6.64
C THR A 141 5.14 -17.17 -6.61
N VAL A 142 4.49 -16.17 -7.21
CA VAL A 142 3.03 -16.06 -7.27
C VAL A 142 2.40 -17.35 -7.80
N GLY A 143 1.33 -17.81 -7.15
CA GLY A 143 0.61 -19.03 -7.52
C GLY A 143 1.30 -20.35 -7.16
N THR A 144 2.56 -20.33 -6.70
CA THR A 144 3.24 -21.55 -6.23
C THR A 144 2.61 -22.07 -4.93
N HIS A 145 2.80 -23.35 -4.62
CA HIS A 145 2.31 -23.95 -3.39
C HIS A 145 2.82 -23.25 -2.12
N GLY A 146 4.11 -22.91 -2.07
CA GLY A 146 4.71 -22.21 -0.93
C GLY A 146 4.12 -20.82 -0.72
N TRP A 147 3.88 -20.10 -1.82
CA TRP A 147 3.25 -18.78 -1.80
C TRP A 147 1.79 -18.82 -1.34
N LEU A 148 0.99 -19.77 -1.85
CA LEU A 148 -0.39 -19.98 -1.41
C LEU A 148 -0.46 -20.42 0.07
N SER A 149 0.46 -21.28 0.49
CA SER A 149 0.55 -21.73 1.89
C SER A 149 0.94 -20.60 2.83
N ALA A 150 1.74 -19.63 2.38
CA ALA A 150 2.02 -18.43 3.14
C ALA A 150 0.75 -17.60 3.31
N LEU A 151 -0.03 -17.38 2.23
CA LEU A 151 -1.32 -16.68 2.35
C LEU A 151 -2.28 -17.37 3.33
N ASP A 152 -2.32 -18.71 3.38
CA ASP A 152 -3.15 -19.43 4.36
C ASP A 152 -2.73 -19.11 5.82
N VAL A 153 -1.41 -18.96 6.06
CA VAL A 153 -0.88 -18.54 7.37
C VAL A 153 -1.30 -17.10 7.69
N LEU A 154 -1.20 -16.18 6.72
CA LEU A 154 -1.63 -14.78 6.89
C LEU A 154 -3.12 -14.70 7.22
N ALA A 155 -3.96 -15.44 6.50
CA ALA A 155 -5.41 -15.45 6.69
C ALA A 155 -5.82 -15.97 8.07
N THR A 156 -5.16 -17.05 8.53
CA THR A 156 -5.40 -17.61 9.87
C THR A 156 -5.08 -16.62 10.98
N ALA A 157 -4.13 -15.72 10.75
CA ALA A 157 -3.70 -14.70 11.71
C ALA A 157 -4.32 -13.31 11.45
N GLU A 158 -5.31 -13.22 10.56
CA GLU A 158 -6.02 -11.98 10.20
C GLU A 158 -5.07 -10.82 9.77
N LEU A 159 -3.92 -11.18 9.20
CA LEU A 159 -2.99 -10.21 8.62
C LEU A 159 -3.48 -9.74 7.25
N ARG A 160 -2.77 -8.78 6.65
CA ARG A 160 -3.08 -8.25 5.31
C ARG A 160 -1.96 -8.57 4.34
N ALA A 161 -2.30 -8.76 3.07
CA ALA A 161 -1.31 -8.95 2.02
C ALA A 161 -0.80 -7.61 1.49
N LYS A 162 0.39 -7.62 0.91
CA LYS A 162 0.94 -6.47 0.20
C LYS A 162 1.57 -6.92 -1.10
N PHE A 163 1.23 -6.24 -2.18
CA PHE A 163 1.80 -6.51 -3.50
C PHE A 163 2.73 -5.40 -3.92
N ARG A 164 3.88 -5.79 -4.46
CA ARG A 164 4.76 -4.88 -5.18
C ARG A 164 4.28 -4.78 -6.62
N THR A 165 4.00 -3.57 -7.06
CA THR A 165 3.49 -3.25 -8.42
C THR A 165 4.52 -2.57 -9.30
N GLY A 166 5.76 -2.45 -8.83
CA GLY A 166 6.83 -1.73 -9.52
C GLY A 166 8.12 -1.64 -8.70
N GLY A 167 9.08 -0.89 -9.22
CA GLY A 167 10.39 -0.71 -8.61
C GLY A 167 11.36 -0.01 -9.57
N VAL A 168 12.63 0.03 -9.18
CA VAL A 168 13.69 0.69 -9.96
C VAL A 168 13.98 -0.06 -11.26
N GLU A 169 13.85 -1.39 -11.22
CA GLU A 169 14.06 -2.27 -12.37
C GLU A 169 12.72 -2.63 -13.02
N ALA A 170 12.69 -2.68 -14.36
CA ALA A 170 11.52 -3.03 -15.16
C ALA A 170 10.87 -4.35 -14.72
N GLU A 171 11.69 -5.35 -14.39
CA GLU A 171 11.23 -6.66 -13.95
C GLU A 171 10.46 -6.63 -12.63
N MET A 172 10.54 -5.54 -11.86
CA MET A 172 9.82 -5.40 -10.59
C MET A 172 8.34 -5.08 -10.76
N VAL A 173 7.91 -4.74 -11.98
CA VAL A 173 6.50 -4.59 -12.33
C VAL A 173 5.91 -5.97 -12.62
N PRO A 174 4.95 -6.48 -11.84
CA PRO A 174 4.32 -7.78 -12.11
C PRO A 174 3.55 -7.73 -13.43
N SER A 175 3.43 -8.86 -14.12
CA SER A 175 2.53 -8.92 -15.28
C SER A 175 1.07 -8.77 -14.85
N VAL A 176 0.18 -8.44 -15.79
CA VAL A 176 -1.27 -8.44 -15.56
C VAL A 176 -1.75 -9.79 -15.03
N ALA A 177 -1.23 -10.89 -15.58
CA ALA A 177 -1.61 -12.24 -15.17
C ALA A 177 -1.13 -12.57 -13.74
N ASP A 178 0.09 -12.16 -13.37
CA ASP A 178 0.61 -12.38 -12.02
C ASP A 178 -0.18 -11.56 -10.99
N LEU A 179 -0.47 -10.29 -11.30
CA LEU A 179 -1.25 -9.44 -10.39
C LEU A 179 -2.71 -9.95 -10.26
N ALA A 180 -3.34 -10.39 -11.36
CA ALA A 180 -4.66 -11.01 -11.33
C ALA A 180 -4.67 -12.27 -10.45
N THR A 181 -3.70 -13.17 -10.66
CA THR A 181 -3.52 -14.38 -9.83
C THR A 181 -3.34 -14.03 -8.36
N GLY A 182 -2.59 -12.96 -8.07
CA GLY A 182 -2.39 -12.44 -6.73
C GLY A 182 -3.68 -11.96 -6.09
N ILE A 183 -4.44 -11.12 -6.78
CA ILE A 183 -5.73 -10.58 -6.34
C ILE A 183 -6.73 -11.72 -6.09
N ASP A 184 -6.91 -12.63 -7.04
CA ASP A 184 -7.81 -13.77 -6.90
C ASP A 184 -7.45 -14.58 -5.63
N ALA A 185 -6.17 -14.90 -5.44
CA ALA A 185 -5.73 -15.74 -4.33
C ALA A 185 -5.91 -15.11 -2.93
N VAL A 186 -5.82 -13.77 -2.81
CA VAL A 186 -6.08 -13.07 -1.53
C VAL A 186 -7.56 -12.90 -1.28
N LEU A 187 -8.37 -12.64 -2.31
CA LEU A 187 -9.82 -12.53 -2.15
C LEU A 187 -10.47 -13.88 -1.83
N ASP A 188 -9.98 -14.97 -2.41
CA ASP A 188 -10.38 -16.35 -2.04
C ASP A 188 -10.14 -16.68 -0.55
N ARG A 189 -9.24 -15.93 0.11
CA ARG A 189 -8.86 -16.10 1.52
C ARG A 189 -9.40 -14.99 2.41
N GLU A 190 -10.23 -14.11 1.87
CA GLU A 190 -10.74 -12.93 2.58
C GLU A 190 -9.60 -12.08 3.17
N LEU A 191 -8.48 -11.94 2.45
CA LEU A 191 -7.35 -11.12 2.84
C LEU A 191 -7.46 -9.72 2.19
N PRO A 192 -7.61 -8.65 2.98
CA PRO A 192 -7.39 -7.31 2.48
C PRO A 192 -5.93 -7.15 2.07
N PHE A 193 -5.69 -6.32 1.07
CA PHE A 193 -4.36 -6.07 0.55
C PHE A 193 -4.13 -4.61 0.21
N LYS A 194 -2.85 -4.25 0.12
CA LYS A 194 -2.41 -2.97 -0.43
C LYS A 194 -1.34 -3.15 -1.48
N CYS A 195 -1.08 -2.11 -2.25
CA CYS A 195 -0.02 -2.09 -3.24
C CYS A 195 1.11 -1.13 -2.86
N THR A 196 2.30 -1.37 -3.38
CA THR A 196 3.45 -0.50 -3.18
C THR A 196 4.30 -0.45 -4.44
N ALA A 197 5.03 0.65 -4.59
CA ALA A 197 5.90 0.94 -5.73
C ALA A 197 5.13 0.90 -7.06
N GLY A 198 4.97 2.06 -7.69
CA GLY A 198 4.13 2.24 -8.87
C GLY A 198 2.74 2.79 -8.53
N LEU A 199 1.77 2.57 -9.43
CA LEU A 199 0.41 3.10 -9.35
C LEU A 199 0.31 4.64 -9.29
N HIS A 200 1.21 5.32 -9.98
CA HIS A 200 1.22 6.79 -10.10
C HIS A 200 -0.01 7.35 -10.81
N HIS A 201 -0.64 6.50 -11.62
CA HIS A 201 -1.71 6.89 -12.53
C HIS A 201 -2.99 6.10 -12.29
N ALA A 202 -4.12 6.71 -12.61
CA ALA A 202 -5.44 6.09 -12.45
C ALA A 202 -5.57 4.85 -13.33
N LEU A 203 -5.11 4.96 -14.57
CA LEU A 203 -5.11 3.88 -15.56
C LEU A 203 -3.69 3.35 -15.82
N GLY A 204 -3.62 2.07 -16.19
CA GLY A 204 -2.38 1.45 -16.63
C GLY A 204 -1.88 2.09 -17.92
N GLN A 205 -0.57 2.33 -17.99
CA GLN A 205 0.07 2.96 -19.14
C GLN A 205 1.45 2.39 -19.40
N VAL A 206 1.96 2.58 -20.61
CA VAL A 206 3.35 2.22 -20.96
C VAL A 206 4.24 3.42 -20.69
N ASP A 207 5.24 3.25 -19.83
CA ASP A 207 6.18 4.31 -19.52
C ASP A 207 7.23 4.53 -20.64
N ALA A 208 8.10 5.52 -20.45
CA ALA A 208 9.15 5.85 -21.41
C ALA A 208 10.17 4.73 -21.65
N THR A 209 10.24 3.72 -20.77
CA THR A 209 11.12 2.55 -20.91
C THR A 209 10.44 1.39 -21.63
N GLY A 210 9.15 1.54 -21.98
CA GLY A 210 8.35 0.51 -22.65
C GLY A 210 7.74 -0.51 -21.70
N VAL A 211 7.81 -0.27 -20.38
CA VAL A 211 7.22 -1.16 -19.38
C VAL A 211 5.78 -0.74 -19.12
N ARG A 212 4.86 -1.70 -19.13
CA ARG A 212 3.46 -1.47 -18.79
C ARG A 212 3.32 -1.36 -17.27
N GLN A 213 3.01 -0.16 -16.79
CA GLN A 213 2.66 0.11 -15.40
C GLN A 213 1.18 -0.16 -15.15
N HIS A 214 0.83 -0.51 -13.92
CA HIS A 214 -0.56 -0.68 -13.48
C HIS A 214 -1.17 0.65 -13.03
N GLY A 215 -2.49 0.78 -13.17
CA GLY A 215 -3.25 1.93 -12.66
C GLY A 215 -3.97 1.60 -11.35
N PHE A 216 -4.07 2.55 -10.41
CA PHE A 216 -4.75 2.27 -9.12
C PHE A 216 -6.26 2.06 -9.29
N LEU A 217 -6.91 2.68 -10.27
CA LEU A 217 -8.31 2.39 -10.59
C LEU A 217 -8.45 1.02 -11.24
N ASN A 218 -7.51 0.60 -12.09
CA ASN A 218 -7.51 -0.75 -12.65
C ASN A 218 -7.48 -1.80 -11.54
N VAL A 219 -6.61 -1.63 -10.54
CA VAL A 219 -6.53 -2.57 -9.40
C VAL A 219 -7.82 -2.56 -8.58
N LEU A 220 -8.38 -1.39 -8.29
CA LEU A 220 -9.63 -1.27 -7.53
C LEU A 220 -10.81 -1.93 -8.26
N VAL A 221 -10.95 -1.67 -9.56
CA VAL A 221 -12.02 -2.26 -10.38
C VAL A 221 -11.78 -3.76 -10.58
N ALA A 222 -10.54 -4.20 -10.84
CA ALA A 222 -10.23 -5.62 -10.94
C ALA A 222 -10.56 -6.37 -9.65
N THR A 223 -10.37 -5.75 -8.48
CA THR A 223 -10.79 -6.31 -7.19
C THR A 223 -12.32 -6.52 -7.15
N ARG A 224 -13.10 -5.54 -7.62
CA ARG A 224 -14.57 -5.67 -7.72
C ARG A 224 -14.96 -6.78 -8.69
N VAL A 225 -14.37 -6.78 -9.88
CA VAL A 225 -14.63 -7.77 -10.93
C VAL A 225 -14.32 -9.20 -10.44
N CYS A 226 -13.21 -9.38 -9.73
CA CYS A 226 -12.85 -10.66 -9.10
C CYS A 226 -13.95 -11.13 -8.12
N LEU A 227 -14.42 -10.25 -7.23
CA LEU A 227 -15.50 -10.56 -6.28
C LEU A 227 -16.83 -10.90 -6.96
N ASP A 228 -17.05 -10.43 -8.18
CA ASP A 228 -18.22 -10.77 -9.00
C ASP A 228 -18.01 -12.02 -9.87
N GLY A 229 -16.84 -12.67 -9.79
CA GLY A 229 -16.47 -13.83 -10.59
C GLY A 229 -16.19 -13.52 -12.06
N GLY A 230 -15.83 -12.27 -12.37
CA GLY A 230 -15.47 -11.82 -13.71
C GLY A 230 -13.99 -12.01 -14.05
N ASP A 231 -13.55 -11.40 -15.16
CA ASP A 231 -12.17 -11.48 -15.64
C ASP A 231 -11.29 -10.38 -15.02
N THR A 232 -10.62 -10.72 -13.92
CA THR A 232 -9.69 -9.84 -13.19
C THR A 232 -8.58 -9.29 -14.08
N ALA A 233 -8.03 -10.12 -14.97
CA ALA A 233 -6.93 -9.73 -15.85
C ALA A 233 -7.39 -8.72 -16.92
N ALA A 234 -8.59 -8.89 -17.48
CA ALA A 234 -9.16 -7.93 -18.42
C ALA A 234 -9.35 -6.54 -17.79
N ALA A 235 -9.86 -6.47 -16.55
CA ALA A 235 -10.01 -5.21 -15.83
C ALA A 235 -8.66 -4.53 -15.53
N LEU A 236 -7.63 -5.32 -15.17
CA LEU A 236 -6.26 -4.81 -15.00
C LEU A 236 -5.66 -4.29 -16.31
N ALA A 237 -6.05 -4.85 -17.45
CA ALA A 237 -5.52 -4.50 -18.77
C ALA A 237 -6.30 -3.39 -19.50
N GLU A 238 -7.45 -2.93 -19.00
CA GLU A 238 -8.22 -1.89 -19.66
C GLU A 238 -7.52 -0.52 -19.56
N GLU A 239 -7.44 0.18 -20.68
CA GLU A 239 -6.71 1.45 -20.83
C GLU A 239 -7.64 2.65 -20.97
N ARG A 240 -8.96 2.42 -21.01
CA ARG A 240 -9.99 3.44 -21.21
C ARG A 240 -10.89 3.56 -19.99
N ALA A 241 -10.84 4.71 -19.34
CA ALA A 241 -11.64 4.98 -18.14
C ALA A 241 -13.13 4.76 -18.36
N GLU A 242 -13.67 5.13 -19.52
CA GLU A 242 -15.10 5.02 -19.79
C GLU A 242 -15.61 3.59 -19.84
N VAL A 243 -14.73 2.60 -20.10
CA VAL A 243 -15.10 1.18 -20.01
C VAL A 243 -14.68 0.55 -18.70
N LEU A 244 -13.55 0.96 -18.13
CA LEU A 244 -13.16 0.49 -16.80
C LEU A 244 -14.21 0.84 -15.74
N LEU A 245 -14.81 2.03 -15.84
CA LEU A 245 -15.75 2.56 -14.86
C LEU A 245 -17.22 2.34 -15.26
N ASP A 246 -17.50 1.67 -16.38
CA ASP A 246 -18.87 1.43 -16.84
C ASP A 246 -19.66 0.61 -15.80
N GLY A 247 -20.80 1.13 -15.38
CA GLY A 247 -21.66 0.50 -14.37
C GLY A 247 -21.09 0.46 -12.94
N ILE A 248 -19.95 1.11 -12.65
CA ILE A 248 -19.35 1.13 -11.32
C ILE A 248 -19.65 2.47 -10.62
N ASP A 249 -20.48 2.42 -9.59
CA ASP A 249 -20.79 3.60 -8.77
C ASP A 249 -19.81 3.78 -7.60
N THR A 250 -19.83 4.99 -7.00
CA THR A 250 -18.95 5.35 -5.88
C THR A 250 -19.21 4.51 -4.63
N GLU A 251 -20.44 4.02 -4.43
CA GLU A 251 -20.77 3.14 -3.32
C GLU A 251 -20.09 1.77 -3.50
N THR A 252 -20.10 1.24 -4.72
CA THR A 252 -19.42 0.00 -5.07
C THR A 252 -17.91 0.13 -4.90
N LEU A 253 -17.32 1.26 -5.30
CA LEU A 253 -15.91 1.55 -5.01
C LEU A 253 -15.66 1.58 -3.49
N ALA A 254 -16.51 2.24 -2.71
CA ALA A 254 -16.38 2.32 -1.25
C ALA A 254 -16.41 0.94 -0.58
N ARG A 255 -17.32 0.05 -1.00
CA ARG A 255 -17.37 -1.33 -0.48
C ARG A 255 -16.13 -2.13 -0.89
N THR A 256 -15.60 -1.89 -2.09
CA THR A 256 -14.43 -2.62 -2.62
C THR A 256 -13.14 -2.21 -1.89
N ARG A 257 -13.06 -0.98 -1.41
CA ARG A 257 -11.94 -0.45 -0.61
C ARG A 257 -11.71 -1.16 0.73
N ARG A 258 -12.68 -1.96 1.20
CA ARG A 258 -12.46 -2.91 2.31
C ARG A 258 -11.36 -3.94 1.97
N TRP A 259 -11.23 -4.29 0.70
CA TRP A 259 -10.30 -5.31 0.20
C TRP A 259 -9.00 -4.70 -0.29
N PHE A 260 -9.06 -3.79 -1.27
CA PHE A 260 -7.90 -3.02 -1.68
C PHE A 260 -7.83 -1.76 -0.82
N THR A 261 -6.96 -1.73 0.19
CA THR A 261 -7.02 -0.81 1.35
C THR A 261 -6.16 0.45 1.25
N SER A 262 -5.03 0.41 0.54
CA SER A 262 -4.27 1.61 0.17
C SER A 262 -3.28 1.30 -0.94
N PHE A 263 -2.57 2.30 -1.43
CA PHE A 263 -1.31 2.11 -2.13
C PHE A 263 -0.29 3.17 -1.76
N GLY A 264 0.99 2.80 -1.78
CA GLY A 264 2.09 3.75 -1.56
C GLY A 264 2.48 4.45 -2.85
N SER A 265 2.48 5.78 -2.87
CA SER A 265 2.95 6.60 -3.99
C SER A 265 4.04 7.57 -3.55
N CYS A 266 5.04 7.82 -4.41
CA CYS A 266 6.04 8.87 -4.14
C CYS A 266 5.56 10.28 -4.51
N SER A 267 4.35 10.41 -5.08
CA SER A 267 3.68 11.66 -5.38
C SER A 267 2.20 11.55 -5.02
N ILE A 268 1.72 12.42 -4.14
CA ILE A 268 0.29 12.53 -3.85
C ILE A 268 -0.45 13.21 -5.01
N LEU A 269 0.24 14.10 -5.73
CA LEU A 269 -0.37 14.93 -6.75
C LEU A 269 -0.63 14.17 -8.04
N GLU A 270 0.23 13.24 -8.45
CA GLU A 270 0.02 12.48 -9.69
C GLU A 270 -1.31 11.69 -9.67
N PRO A 271 -1.62 10.87 -8.63
CA PRO A 271 -2.91 10.20 -8.57
C PRO A 271 -4.09 11.17 -8.41
N HIS A 272 -3.90 12.27 -7.69
CA HIS A 272 -4.92 13.30 -7.52
C HIS A 272 -5.26 13.97 -8.86
N ASP A 273 -4.27 14.39 -9.63
CA ASP A 273 -4.45 15.12 -10.88
C ASP A 273 -5.13 14.20 -11.92
N ASP A 274 -4.78 12.91 -11.96
CA ASP A 274 -5.51 11.92 -12.76
C ASP A 274 -6.98 11.78 -12.33
N LEU A 275 -7.29 11.82 -11.02
CA LEU A 275 -8.68 11.80 -10.54
C LEU A 275 -9.46 13.05 -10.96
N VAL A 276 -8.80 14.22 -10.98
CA VAL A 276 -9.39 15.49 -11.45
C VAL A 276 -9.68 15.40 -12.95
N ASP A 277 -8.71 14.93 -13.73
CA ASP A 277 -8.84 14.81 -15.19
C ASP A 277 -9.96 13.83 -15.59
N LEU A 278 -10.18 12.80 -14.77
CA LEU A 278 -11.31 11.87 -14.93
C LEU A 278 -12.64 12.39 -14.38
N GLY A 279 -12.66 13.58 -13.73
CA GLY A 279 -13.85 14.17 -13.13
C GLY A 279 -14.38 13.41 -11.91
N LEU A 280 -13.52 12.62 -11.25
CA LEU A 280 -13.87 11.84 -10.05
C LEU A 280 -13.69 12.64 -8.75
N VAL A 281 -12.90 13.71 -8.80
CA VAL A 281 -12.75 14.71 -7.74
C VAL A 281 -12.78 16.12 -8.33
N GLU A 282 -13.08 17.12 -7.50
CA GLU A 282 -13.07 18.53 -7.93
C GLU A 282 -11.63 19.01 -8.18
N ALA A 283 -11.45 19.89 -9.18
CA ALA A 283 -10.19 20.59 -9.37
C ALA A 283 -9.92 21.58 -8.22
N ARG A 284 -8.63 21.84 -7.98
CA ARG A 284 -8.13 22.88 -7.06
C ARG A 284 -8.65 24.28 -7.40
#